data_AF-A0A7C6V3Q9-F1
#
_entry.id   AF-A0A7C6V3Q9-F1
#
_cell.length_a   1.000
_cell.length_b   1.000
_cell.length_c   1.000
_cell.angle_alpha   90.00
_cell.angle_beta   90.00
_cell.angle_gamma   90.00
#
_symmetry.space_group_name_H-M   'P 1'
#
loop_
_entity.id
_entity.type
_entity.pdbx_description
1 polymer ?
#
loop_
_entity_poly.entity_id
_entity_poly.type
_entity_poly.pdbx_seq_one_letter_code
_entity_poly.pdbx_strand_id
1 'polypeptide(L)'
;VGLRAAAAPGFSGNHWNEVADRVRRLMWGKAGIMRTGETLMEALEELDSLWRAASFDLTRSAIEAANILTLSRLTVSAALMRRESRGGHFRADYPSTDDVNWLRHIVFQI
;
A
#
# COMPACT_ATOMS: atom_id res chain seq x y z
N VAL A 1 -27.81 -21.15 -18.52
CA VAL A 1 -26.81 -22.02 -17.86
C VAL A 1 -25.77 -21.11 -17.23
N GLY A 2 -26.01 -20.72 -15.98
CA GLY A 2 -25.21 -19.73 -15.27
C GLY A 2 -24.06 -20.37 -14.54
N LEU A 3 -22.83 -20.04 -14.92
CA LEU A 3 -21.66 -20.28 -14.09
C LEU A 3 -21.56 -19.14 -13.08
N ARG A 4 -22.02 -19.41 -11.85
CA ARG A 4 -21.55 -18.67 -10.68
C ARG A 4 -20.11 -19.07 -10.45
N ALA A 5 -19.17 -18.19 -10.77
CA ALA A 5 -17.82 -18.29 -10.24
C ALA A 5 -17.92 -18.30 -8.72
N ALA A 6 -17.41 -19.35 -8.09
CA ALA A 6 -17.31 -19.41 -6.63
C ALA A 6 -16.45 -18.22 -6.19
N ALA A 7 -17.05 -17.30 -5.43
CA ALA A 7 -16.30 -16.24 -4.79
C ALA A 7 -15.24 -16.91 -3.89
N ALA A 8 -13.97 -16.54 -4.08
CA ALA A 8 -12.95 -16.75 -3.06
C ALA A 8 -13.50 -16.21 -1.72
N PRO A 9 -13.00 -16.65 -0.55
CA PRO A 9 -13.38 -16.05 0.73
C PRO A 9 -12.81 -14.63 0.81
N GLY A 10 -13.38 -13.75 0.00
CA GLY A 10 -13.09 -12.34 -0.11
C GLY A 10 -14.15 -11.61 0.70
N PHE A 11 -13.71 -10.56 1.37
CA PHE A 11 -14.54 -9.70 2.21
C PHE A 11 -15.84 -9.31 1.47
N SER A 12 -16.96 -9.95 1.82
CA SER A 12 -18.28 -9.64 1.27
C SER A 12 -19.16 -9.00 2.35
N GLY A 13 -19.74 -7.83 2.04
CA GLY A 13 -20.64 -7.05 2.90
C GLY A 13 -19.91 -6.27 4.00
N ASN A 14 -20.22 -4.99 4.21
CA ASN A 14 -19.84 -4.08 5.33
C ASN A 14 -18.40 -4.06 5.92
N HIS A 15 -17.45 -4.88 5.48
CA HIS A 15 -16.09 -4.96 6.05
C HIS A 15 -15.10 -3.95 5.45
N TRP A 16 -15.52 -3.13 4.46
CA TRP A 16 -14.61 -2.19 3.78
C TRP A 16 -14.03 -1.11 4.71
N ASN A 17 -14.79 -0.70 5.72
CA ASN A 17 -14.27 0.18 6.77
C ASN A 17 -13.16 -0.51 7.57
N GLU A 18 -13.30 -1.79 7.86
CA GLU A 18 -12.28 -2.57 8.55
C GLU A 18 -11.02 -2.76 7.70
N VAL A 19 -11.17 -2.97 6.39
CA VAL A 19 -10.04 -3.00 5.45
C VAL A 19 -9.32 -1.66 5.46
N ALA A 20 -10.05 -0.55 5.33
CA ALA A 20 -9.46 0.79 5.39
C ALA A 20 -8.73 1.03 6.73
N ASP A 21 -9.33 0.65 7.86
CA ASP A 21 -8.71 0.78 9.18
C ASP A 21 -7.48 -0.11 9.36
N ARG A 22 -7.51 -1.32 8.80
CA ARG A 22 -6.34 -2.21 8.78
C ARG A 22 -5.20 -1.60 7.98
N VAL A 23 -5.49 -1.05 6.79
CA VAL A 23 -4.49 -0.35 5.98
C VAL A 23 -3.94 0.86 6.72
N ARG A 24 -4.77 1.66 7.38
CA ARG A 24 -4.31 2.80 8.20
C ARG A 24 -3.34 2.38 9.30
N ARG A 25 -3.68 1.33 10.07
CA ARG A 25 -2.80 0.80 11.13
C ARG A 25 -1.48 0.27 10.55
N LEU A 26 -1.55 -0.47 9.45
CA LEU A 26 -0.37 -1.00 8.77
C LEU A 26 0.57 0.13 8.29
N MET A 27 0.02 1.14 7.60
CA MET A 27 0.79 2.28 7.12
C MET A 27 1.41 3.07 8.26
N TRP A 28 0.68 3.28 9.36
CA TRP A 28 1.21 3.95 10.56
C TRP A 28 2.38 3.18 11.17
N GLY A 29 2.23 1.86 11.32
CA GLY A 29 3.23 1.01 11.96
C GLY A 29 4.49 0.75 11.12
N LYS A 30 4.34 0.60 9.79
CA LYS A 30 5.42 0.11 8.92
C LYS A 30 5.91 1.10 7.87
N ALA A 31 5.12 2.15 7.58
CA ALA A 31 5.42 3.16 6.57
C ALA A 31 5.30 4.60 7.12
N GLY A 32 5.42 4.78 8.44
CA GLY A 32 5.33 6.06 9.15
C GLY A 32 6.50 7.01 8.88
N ILE A 33 6.92 7.80 9.88
CA ILE A 33 8.00 8.80 9.72
C ILE A 33 9.35 8.11 9.47
N MET A 34 9.67 7.09 10.28
CA MET A 34 10.88 6.29 10.13
C MET A 34 10.55 5.00 9.39
N ARG A 35 11.34 4.67 8.37
CA ARG A 35 11.14 3.50 7.50
C ARG A 35 12.45 2.73 7.36
N THR A 36 12.37 1.43 7.15
CA THR A 36 13.49 0.59 6.68
C THR A 36 13.04 -0.23 5.47
N GLY A 37 13.99 -0.82 4.74
CA GLY A 37 13.64 -1.74 3.66
C GLY A 37 12.80 -2.91 4.14
N GLU A 38 13.13 -3.44 5.31
CA GLU A 38 12.41 -4.53 5.97
C GLU A 38 10.94 -4.16 6.24
N THR A 39 10.68 -3.06 6.97
CA THR A 39 9.30 -2.68 7.30
C THR A 39 8.47 -2.36 6.05
N LEU A 40 9.10 -1.78 5.02
CA LEU A 40 8.44 -1.47 3.76
C LEU A 40 8.12 -2.72 2.94
N MET A 41 9.01 -3.73 2.91
CA MET A 41 8.74 -5.01 2.26
C MET A 41 7.57 -5.73 2.93
N GLU A 42 7.58 -5.82 4.26
CA GLU A 42 6.47 -6.42 5.00
C GLU A 42 5.14 -5.69 4.76
N ALA A 43 5.16 -4.34 4.75
CA ALA A 43 3.97 -3.56 4.46
C ALA A 43 3.43 -3.84 3.05
N LEU A 44 4.32 -3.93 2.05
CA LEU A 44 3.92 -4.21 0.67
C LEU A 44 3.31 -5.60 0.53
N GLU A 45 3.90 -6.62 1.16
CA GLU A 45 3.38 -7.98 1.17
C GLU A 45 1.97 -8.07 1.78
N GLU A 46 1.74 -7.40 2.91
CA GLU A 46 0.43 -7.36 3.56
C GLU A 46 -0.60 -6.60 2.70
N LEU A 47 -0.23 -5.47 2.11
CA LEU A 47 -1.10 -4.71 1.21
C LEU A 47 -1.46 -5.51 -0.05
N ASP A 48 -0.51 -6.24 -0.63
CA ASP A 48 -0.73 -7.11 -1.78
C ASP A 48 -1.64 -8.30 -1.43
N SER A 49 -1.50 -8.84 -0.21
CA SER A 49 -2.38 -9.89 0.30
C SER A 49 -3.83 -9.39 0.42
N LEU A 50 -4.01 -8.19 0.99
CA LEU A 50 -5.32 -7.54 1.07
C LEU A 50 -5.92 -7.26 -0.31
N TRP A 51 -5.10 -6.81 -1.26
CA TRP A 51 -5.55 -6.55 -2.64
C TRP A 51 -6.05 -7.81 -3.33
N ARG A 52 -5.31 -8.92 -3.21
CA ARG A 52 -5.73 -10.22 -3.79
C ARG A 52 -7.00 -10.79 -3.15
N ALA A 53 -7.23 -10.52 -1.87
CA ALA A 53 -8.42 -10.96 -1.15
C ALA A 53 -9.64 -10.06 -1.37
N ALA A 54 -9.47 -8.86 -1.94
CA ALA A 54 -10.54 -7.90 -2.13
C ALA A 54 -11.48 -8.35 -3.27
N SER A 55 -12.79 -8.38 -2.99
CA SER A 55 -13.84 -8.59 -3.99
C SER A 55 -14.62 -7.30 -4.16
N PHE A 56 -14.16 -6.42 -5.04
CA PHE A 56 -14.71 -5.06 -5.17
C PHE A 56 -16.18 -5.08 -5.61
N ASP A 57 -17.04 -4.49 -4.79
CA ASP A 57 -18.40 -4.12 -5.15
C ASP A 57 -18.48 -2.62 -5.51
N LEU A 58 -19.61 -2.17 -6.05
CA LEU A 58 -19.81 -0.77 -6.47
C LEU A 58 -20.39 0.13 -5.37
N THR A 59 -20.27 -0.26 -4.10
CA THR A 59 -20.67 0.60 -2.99
C THR A 59 -19.63 1.70 -2.76
N ARG A 60 -20.07 2.81 -2.17
CA ARG A 60 -19.18 3.92 -1.83
C ARG A 60 -18.01 3.48 -0.94
N SER A 61 -18.28 2.69 0.09
CA SER A 61 -17.25 2.24 1.04
C SER A 61 -16.23 1.31 0.38
N ALA A 62 -16.66 0.46 -0.56
CA ALA A 62 -15.74 -0.37 -1.34
C ALA A 62 -14.81 0.45 -2.22
N ILE A 63 -15.34 1.44 -2.94
CA ILE A 63 -14.55 2.34 -3.79
C ILE A 63 -13.55 3.14 -2.94
N GLU A 64 -13.98 3.68 -1.80
CA GLU A 64 -13.09 4.41 -0.88
C GLU A 64 -11.98 3.51 -0.34
N ALA A 65 -12.30 2.27 0.07
CA ALA A 65 -11.30 1.31 0.54
C ALA A 65 -10.33 0.89 -0.58
N ALA A 66 -10.82 0.69 -1.81
CA ALA A 66 -10.00 0.38 -2.98
C ALA A 66 -9.02 1.50 -3.29
N ASN A 67 -9.46 2.76 -3.21
CA ASN A 67 -8.61 3.93 -3.41
C ASN A 67 -7.52 4.02 -2.32
N ILE A 68 -7.89 3.83 -1.06
CA ILE A 68 -6.93 3.80 0.06
C ILE A 68 -5.88 2.71 -0.17
N LEU A 69 -6.32 1.49 -0.48
CA LEU A 69 -5.42 0.36 -0.69
C LEU A 69 -4.49 0.58 -1.89
N THR A 70 -5.00 1.12 -2.99
CA THR A 70 -4.21 1.47 -4.17
C THR A 70 -3.14 2.51 -3.84
N LEU A 71 -3.53 3.62 -3.20
CA LEU A 71 -2.61 4.69 -2.82
C LEU A 71 -1.54 4.19 -1.83
N SER A 72 -1.92 3.34 -0.87
CA SER A 72 -0.98 2.74 0.08
C SER A 72 0.05 1.85 -0.63
N ARG A 73 -0.38 0.99 -1.55
CA ARG A 73 0.53 0.13 -2.34
C ARG A 73 1.52 0.94 -3.16
N LEU A 74 1.05 1.98 -3.86
CA LEU A 74 1.92 2.86 -4.65
C LEU A 74 2.90 3.63 -3.75
N THR A 75 2.43 4.14 -2.61
CA THR A 75 3.27 4.89 -1.66
C THR A 75 4.38 4.01 -1.10
N VAL A 76 4.05 2.81 -0.62
CA VAL A 76 5.04 1.86 -0.08
C VAL A 76 6.01 1.41 -1.17
N SER A 77 5.52 1.13 -2.37
CA SER A 77 6.38 0.78 -3.50
C SER A 77 7.38 1.89 -3.83
N ALA A 78 6.94 3.15 -3.86
CA ALA A 78 7.81 4.30 -4.08
C ALA A 78 8.87 4.45 -2.98
N ALA A 79 8.44 4.31 -1.71
CA ALA A 79 9.32 4.42 -0.55
C ALA A 79 10.35 3.29 -0.51
N LEU A 80 9.96 2.09 -0.93
CA LEU A 80 10.85 0.93 -1.01
C LEU A 80 11.88 1.10 -2.13
N MET A 81 11.45 1.59 -3.30
CA MET A 81 12.31 1.92 -4.44
C MET A 81 13.34 2.99 -4.07
N ARG A 82 12.91 4.10 -3.45
CA ARG A 82 13.79 5.24 -3.10
C ARG A 82 14.73 4.90 -1.94
N ARG A 83 15.98 4.55 -2.26
CA ARG A 83 17.06 4.23 -1.32
C ARG A 83 17.92 5.46 -0.99
N GLU A 84 17.27 6.50 -0.49
CA GLU A 84 17.87 7.71 0.11
C GLU A 84 16.93 8.26 1.19
N SER A 85 17.35 9.32 1.87
CA SER A 85 16.47 10.15 2.70
C SER A 85 16.42 11.58 2.16
N ARG A 86 15.22 12.11 1.90
CA ARG A 86 15.00 13.47 1.38
C ARG A 86 13.64 14.02 1.81
N GLY A 87 13.64 15.20 2.45
CA GLY A 87 12.40 15.86 2.88
C GLY A 87 11.58 14.97 3.82
N GLY A 88 10.29 14.80 3.55
CA GLY A 88 9.39 13.92 4.33
C GLY A 88 9.60 12.41 4.13
N HIS A 89 10.57 12.01 3.31
CA HIS A 89 10.96 10.61 3.13
C HIS A 89 12.26 10.33 3.89
N PHE A 90 12.16 9.67 5.04
CA PHE A 90 13.32 9.24 5.82
C PHE A 90 13.41 7.72 5.87
N ARG A 91 14.59 7.20 5.56
CA ARG A 91 14.96 5.79 5.62
C ARG A 91 16.16 5.59 6.54
N ALA A 92 15.96 4.87 7.63
CA ALA A 92 17.03 4.65 8.61
C ALA A 92 18.20 3.82 8.04
N ASP A 93 17.94 2.98 7.06
CA ASP A 93 18.95 2.21 6.32
C ASP A 93 19.58 2.95 5.13
N TYR A 94 19.08 4.15 4.79
CA TYR A 94 19.66 5.09 3.82
C TYR A 94 19.51 6.53 4.35
N PRO A 95 20.21 6.92 5.43
CA PRO A 95 19.90 8.13 6.19
C PRO A 95 20.30 9.44 5.49
N SER A 96 21.08 9.37 4.42
CA SER A 96 21.59 10.53 3.68
C SER A 96 20.86 10.72 2.34
N THR A 97 20.85 11.96 1.86
CA THR A 97 20.48 12.30 0.48
C THR A 97 21.50 11.76 -0.51
N ASP A 98 21.04 11.35 -1.69
CA ASP A 98 21.87 10.88 -2.78
C ASP A 98 21.44 11.55 -4.10
N ASP A 99 22.07 12.68 -4.40
CA ASP A 99 21.75 13.47 -5.60
C ASP A 99 22.20 12.78 -6.90
N VAL A 100 23.13 11.84 -6.85
CA VAL A 100 23.62 11.13 -8.04
C VAL A 100 22.56 10.16 -8.56
N ASN A 101 21.91 9.42 -7.66
CA ASN A 101 20.94 8.40 -8.06
C ASN A 101 19.47 8.83 -7.91
N TRP A 102 19.16 9.83 -7.08
CA TRP A 102 17.78 10.09 -6.65
C TRP A 102 17.29 11.53 -6.80
N LEU A 103 18.07 12.43 -7.40
CA LEU A 103 17.61 13.75 -7.85
C LEU A 103 16.68 13.64 -9.08
N ARG A 104 15.56 12.93 -8.89
CA ARG A 104 14.55 12.59 -9.90
C ARG A 104 13.21 12.27 -9.25
N HIS A 105 12.16 12.21 -10.06
CA HIS A 105 10.83 11.79 -9.61
C HIS A 105 10.60 10.29 -9.87
N ILE A 106 9.83 9.66 -9.00
CA ILE A 106 9.25 8.33 -9.24
C ILE A 106 7.85 8.57 -9.77
N VAL A 107 7.53 7.99 -10.93
CA VAL A 107 6.22 8.12 -11.58
C VAL A 107 5.69 6.73 -11.87
N PHE A 108 4.50 6.43 -11.38
CA PHE A 108 3.78 5.20 -11.71
C PHE A 108 2.82 5.45 -12.86
N GLN A 109 2.73 4.49 -13.77
CA GLN A 109 1.67 4.39 -14.77
C GLN A 109 0.78 3.22 -14.35
N ILE A 110 -0.48 3.53 -14.06
CA ILE A 110 -1.51 2.62 -13.54
C ILE A 110 -2.74 2.66 -14.42
#